data_AF-A0A183UG92-F1
#
_entry.id   AF-A0A183UG92-F1
#
_cell.length_a   1.000
_cell.length_b   1.000
_cell.length_c   1.000
_cell.angle_alpha   90.00
_cell.angle_beta   90.00
_cell.angle_gamma   90.00
#
_symmetry.space_group_name_H-M   'P 1'
#
loop_
_entity.id
_entity.type
_entity.pdbx_description
1 polymer ?
#
loop_
_entity_poly.entity_id
_entity_poly.type
_entity_poly.pdbx_seq_one_letter_code
_entity_poly.pdbx_strand_id
1 'polypeptide(L)'
;MLGINFSIFFAFSAEQCVEAEAERCFYKLFDQMANICSDSELTFRCHHYKFLDECFAREVGICPANQVGRCAKLAYRKRQIICERQNQKRYREAVSS
;
A
#
# COMPACT_ATOMS: atom_id res chain seq x y z
N MET A 1 35.08 30.69 -30.44
CA MET A 1 34.16 30.69 -29.27
C MET A 1 33.33 29.41 -29.31
N LEU A 2 33.68 28.42 -28.50
CA LEU A 2 32.89 27.20 -28.33
C LEU A 2 31.89 27.43 -27.19
N GLY A 3 30.63 27.66 -27.54
CA GLY A 3 29.53 27.72 -26.57
C GLY A 3 28.64 26.50 -26.75
N ILE A 4 29.01 25.37 -26.16
CA ILE A 4 28.11 24.22 -26.05
C ILE A 4 27.11 24.58 -24.94
N ASN A 5 25.92 25.02 -25.31
CA ASN A 5 24.79 25.13 -24.38
C ASN A 5 24.37 23.71 -24.01
N PHE A 6 24.85 23.24 -22.86
CA PHE A 6 24.43 21.97 -22.28
C PHE A 6 23.05 22.17 -21.64
N SER A 7 22.02 22.29 -22.48
CA SER A 7 20.64 22.16 -22.03
C SER A 7 20.40 20.70 -21.66
N ILE A 8 20.75 20.32 -20.43
CA ILE A 8 20.23 19.10 -19.82
C ILE A 8 18.74 19.36 -19.55
N PHE A 9 17.91 19.27 -20.59
CA PHE A 9 16.51 18.96 -20.36
C PHE A 9 16.50 17.50 -19.94
N PHE A 10 16.55 17.30 -18.62
CA PHE A 10 16.18 16.06 -17.97
C PHE A 10 14.86 15.60 -18.60
N ALA A 11 14.91 14.54 -19.41
CA ALA A 11 13.75 13.75 -19.75
C ALA A 11 13.32 13.01 -18.47
N PHE A 12 12.81 13.76 -17.49
CA PHE A 12 12.19 13.19 -16.31
C PHE A 12 10.78 12.77 -16.74
N SER A 13 10.71 11.64 -17.43
CA SER A 13 9.49 10.83 -17.41
C SER A 13 9.32 10.38 -15.95
N ALA A 14 8.79 11.25 -15.10
CA ALA A 14 8.26 10.83 -13.81
C ALA A 14 7.15 9.85 -14.16
N GLU A 15 7.42 8.54 -14.04
CA GLU A 15 6.38 7.54 -13.97
C GLU A 15 5.44 7.99 -12.85
N GLN A 16 4.31 8.58 -13.26
CA GLN A 16 3.33 9.15 -12.34
C GLN A 16 2.83 8.04 -11.43
N CYS A 17 2.74 8.34 -10.14
CA CYS A 17 2.18 7.43 -9.14
C CYS A 17 0.83 6.86 -9.60
N VAL A 18 0.77 5.55 -9.81
CA VAL A 18 -0.49 4.86 -10.08
C VAL A 18 -1.16 4.53 -8.74
N GLU A 19 -1.94 5.48 -8.20
CA GLU A 19 -2.53 5.38 -6.85
C GLU A 19 -3.33 4.07 -6.63
N ALA A 20 -4.00 3.58 -7.68
CA ALA A 20 -4.77 2.33 -7.63
C ALA A 20 -3.86 1.10 -7.38
N GLU A 21 -2.69 1.06 -8.02
CA GLU A 21 -1.72 -0.03 -7.82
C GLU A 21 -0.99 0.14 -6.48
N ALA A 22 -0.71 1.38 -6.05
CA ALA A 22 -0.19 1.65 -4.71
C ALA A 22 -1.13 1.11 -3.62
N GLU A 23 -2.44 1.38 -3.76
CA GLU A 23 -3.46 0.86 -2.85
C GLU A 23 -3.52 -0.68 -2.90
N ARG A 24 -3.43 -1.28 -4.10
CA ARG A 24 -3.40 -2.74 -4.26
C ARG A 24 -2.17 -3.36 -3.58
N CYS A 25 -0.99 -2.75 -3.66
CA CYS A 25 0.20 -3.21 -2.94
C CYS A 25 -0.03 -3.25 -1.42
N PHE A 26 -0.59 -2.19 -0.84
CA PHE A 26 -0.94 -2.19 0.58
C PHE A 26 -2.01 -3.23 0.93
N TYR A 27 -3.02 -3.40 0.08
CA TYR A 27 -4.06 -4.40 0.28
C TYR A 27 -3.46 -5.83 0.31
N LYS A 28 -2.59 -6.16 -0.67
CA LYS A 28 -1.87 -7.45 -0.71
C LYS A 28 -1.07 -7.68 0.58
N LEU A 29 -0.37 -6.66 1.08
CA LEU A 29 0.38 -6.75 2.34
C LEU A 29 -0.54 -7.02 3.54
N PHE A 30 -1.62 -6.24 3.68
CA PHE A 30 -2.53 -6.37 4.81
C PHE A 30 -3.31 -7.69 4.82
N ASP A 31 -3.50 -8.32 3.67
CA ASP A 31 -4.11 -9.65 3.58
C ASP A 31 -3.20 -10.75 4.16
N GLN A 32 -1.88 -10.55 4.09
CA GLN A 32 -0.86 -11.48 4.62
C GLN A 32 -0.55 -11.27 6.11
N MET A 33 -0.97 -10.15 6.69
CA MET A 33 -0.73 -9.85 8.10
C MET A 33 -1.73 -10.62 8.99
N ALA A 34 -1.23 -11.64 9.71
CA ALA A 34 -2.06 -12.54 10.51
C ALA A 34 -2.97 -11.84 11.54
N ASN A 35 -2.47 -10.77 12.15
CA ASN A 35 -3.14 -10.09 13.25
C ASN A 35 -3.82 -8.76 12.84
N ILE A 36 -3.98 -8.54 11.54
CA ILE A 36 -4.53 -7.28 10.99
C ILE A 36 -5.93 -6.93 11.52
N CYS A 37 -6.69 -7.95 11.95
CA CYS A 37 -8.04 -7.81 12.47
C CYS A 37 -8.12 -7.74 14.01
N SER A 38 -7.03 -7.99 14.72
CA SER A 38 -6.98 -8.06 16.20
C SER A 38 -6.08 -7.01 16.83
N ASP A 39 -5.08 -6.51 16.09
CA ASP A 39 -4.11 -5.55 16.62
C ASP A 39 -4.71 -4.14 16.71
N SER A 40 -4.45 -3.45 17.82
CA SER A 40 -4.81 -2.05 18.01
C SER A 40 -3.95 -1.10 17.18
N GLU A 41 -2.76 -1.55 16.75
CA GLU A 41 -1.77 -0.76 16.01
C GLU A 41 -1.12 -1.59 14.91
N LEU A 42 -0.78 -0.91 13.80
CA LEU A 42 -0.05 -1.55 12.70
C LEU A 42 1.44 -1.64 13.04
N THR A 43 1.93 -2.85 13.25
CA THR A 43 3.36 -3.10 13.41
C THR A 43 3.98 -3.53 12.07
N PHE A 44 4.89 -2.70 11.55
CA PHE A 44 5.66 -3.03 10.35
C PHE A 44 7.02 -3.62 10.72
N ARG A 45 7.42 -4.68 10.01
CA ARG A 45 8.74 -5.31 10.11
C ARG A 45 9.48 -5.15 8.79
N CYS A 46 10.80 -5.34 8.78
CA CYS A 46 11.65 -5.18 7.59
C CYS A 46 11.12 -5.93 6.34
N HIS A 47 10.56 -7.12 6.52
CA HIS A 47 10.01 -7.89 5.39
C HIS A 47 8.72 -7.28 4.81
N HIS A 48 7.93 -6.53 5.59
CA HIS A 48 6.79 -5.78 5.07
C HIS A 48 7.24 -4.62 4.18
N TYR A 49 8.29 -3.89 4.60
CA TYR A 49 8.88 -2.82 3.78
C TYR A 49 9.47 -3.38 2.49
N LYS A 50 10.22 -4.49 2.56
CA LYS A 50 10.75 -5.19 1.39
C LYS A 50 9.65 -5.57 0.40
N PHE A 51 8.54 -6.12 0.89
CA PHE A 51 7.38 -6.44 0.04
C PHE A 51 6.82 -5.21 -0.67
N LEU A 52 6.67 -4.09 0.05
CA LEU A 52 6.16 -2.84 -0.53
C LEU A 52 7.12 -2.29 -1.57
N ASP A 53 8.43 -2.26 -1.29
CA ASP A 53 9.45 -1.78 -2.24
C ASP A 53 9.41 -2.60 -3.54
N GLU A 54 9.35 -3.94 -3.43
CA GLU A 54 9.26 -4.83 -4.59
C GLU A 54 7.93 -4.69 -5.35
N CYS A 55 6.84 -4.36 -4.68
CA CYS A 55 5.55 -4.14 -5.32
C CYS A 55 5.53 -2.79 -6.05
N PHE A 56 6.02 -1.73 -5.40
CA PHE A 56 6.06 -0.38 -5.95
C PHE A 56 6.96 -0.27 -7.17
N ALA A 57 8.14 -0.91 -7.12
CA ALA A 57 9.09 -0.93 -8.23
C ALA A 57 8.54 -1.62 -9.50
N ARG A 58 7.53 -2.50 -9.36
CA ARG A 58 6.94 -3.23 -10.49
C ARG A 58 5.67 -2.60 -11.03
N GLU A 59 4.81 -2.11 -10.14
CA GLU A 59 3.40 -1.84 -10.48
C GLU A 59 3.00 -0.37 -10.32
N VAL A 60 3.78 0.48 -9.64
CA VAL A 60 3.27 1.76 -9.10
C VAL A 60 3.98 3.01 -9.64
N GLY A 61 5.29 2.95 -9.84
CA GLY A 61 6.10 4.13 -10.16
C GLY A 61 6.46 4.97 -8.92
N ILE A 62 6.76 6.26 -9.11
CA ILE A 62 7.26 7.14 -8.04
C ILE A 62 6.10 7.93 -7.42
N CYS A 63 5.85 7.69 -6.13
CA CYS A 63 4.81 8.37 -5.37
C CYS A 63 5.38 9.34 -4.32
N PRO A 64 4.84 10.57 -4.19
CA PRO A 64 5.12 11.43 -3.05
C PRO A 64 4.59 10.80 -1.76
N ALA A 65 5.28 11.06 -0.64
CA ALA A 65 4.99 10.41 0.64
C ALA A 65 3.53 10.59 1.13
N ASN A 66 2.92 11.75 0.84
CA ASN A 66 1.52 12.00 1.17
C ASN A 66 0.56 11.09 0.39
N GLN A 67 0.82 10.79 -0.90
CA GLN A 67 0.02 9.86 -1.70
C GLN A 67 0.16 8.44 -1.15
N VAL A 68 1.39 8.00 -0.87
CA VAL A 68 1.65 6.68 -0.27
C VAL A 68 0.87 6.50 1.03
N GLY A 69 0.92 7.49 1.92
CA GLY A 69 0.18 7.47 3.19
C GLY A 69 -1.34 7.41 3.01
N ARG A 70 -1.90 8.11 2.00
CA ARG A 70 -3.33 8.03 1.67
C ARG A 70 -3.72 6.63 1.18
N CYS A 71 -2.96 6.07 0.23
CA CYS A 71 -3.22 4.73 -0.31
C CYS A 71 -3.16 3.67 0.81
N ALA A 72 -2.16 3.74 1.69
CA ALA A 72 -2.06 2.86 2.85
C ALA A 72 -3.30 2.95 3.76
N LYS A 73 -3.74 4.19 4.08
CA LYS A 73 -4.92 4.42 4.92
C LYS A 73 -6.21 3.89 4.30
N LEU A 74 -6.38 4.04 2.98
CA LEU A 74 -7.53 3.52 2.26
C LEU A 74 -7.56 1.99 2.25
N ALA A 75 -6.43 1.35 1.92
CA ALA A 75 -6.28 -0.10 1.94
C ALA A 75 -6.55 -0.67 3.34
N TYR A 76 -6.01 -0.03 4.39
CA TYR A 76 -6.22 -0.47 5.77
C TYR A 76 -7.69 -0.39 6.18
N ARG A 77 -8.38 0.72 5.87
CA ARG A 77 -9.83 0.86 6.12
C ARG A 77 -10.65 -0.21 5.42
N LYS A 78 -10.33 -0.52 4.16
CA LYS A 78 -10.99 -1.60 3.42
C LYS A 78 -10.79 -2.94 4.11
N ARG A 79 -9.59 -3.23 4.60
CA ARG A 79 -9.31 -4.46 5.34
C ARG A 79 -10.07 -4.54 6.67
N GLN A 80 -10.14 -3.44 7.42
CA GLN A 80 -10.91 -3.37 8.67
C GLN A 80 -12.39 -3.70 8.47
N ILE A 81 -13.03 -3.19 7.41
CA ILE A 81 -14.42 -3.53 7.08
C ILE A 81 -14.59 -5.04 6.83
N ILE A 82 -13.61 -5.68 6.19
CA ILE A 82 -13.63 -7.14 5.98
C ILE A 82 -13.51 -7.88 7.31
N CYS A 83 -12.59 -7.44 8.18
CA CYS A 83 -12.42 -7.99 9.53
C CYS A 83 -13.72 -7.93 10.35
N GLU A 84 -14.38 -6.77 10.36
CA GLU A 84 -15.67 -6.58 11.06
C GLU A 84 -16.73 -7.57 10.56
N ARG A 85 -16.87 -7.71 9.24
CA ARG A 85 -17.82 -8.64 8.63
C ARG A 85 -17.49 -10.10 8.98
N GLN A 86 -16.21 -10.48 8.97
CA GLN A 86 -15.77 -11.83 9.34
C GLN A 86 -16.06 -12.12 10.82
N ASN A 87 -15.80 -11.17 11.71
CA ASN A 87 -16.07 -11.31 13.14
C ASN A 87 -17.58 -11.43 13.42
N GLN A 88 -18.41 -10.65 12.73
CA GLN A 88 -19.88 -10.75 12.84
C GLN A 88 -20.39 -12.12 12.39
N LYS A 89 -19.84 -12.69 11.30
CA LYS A 89 -20.19 -14.04 10.84
C LYS A 89 -19.84 -15.10 11.89
N ARG A 90 -18.61 -15.06 12.40
CA ARG A 90 -18.14 -15.99 13.44
C ARG A 90 -19.01 -15.93 14.70
N TYR A 91 -19.40 -14.72 15.12
CA TYR A 91 -20.31 -14.55 16.26
C TYR A 91 -21.66 -15.23 16.03
N ARG A 92 -22.27 -15.04 14.85
CA ARG A 92 -23.56 -15.66 14.51
C ARG A 92 -23.49 -17.19 14.49
N GLU A 93 -22.40 -17.75 13.95
CA GLU A 93 -22.16 -19.20 13.91
C GLU A 93 -21.99 -19.78 15.32
N ALA A 94 -21.23 -19.10 16.19
CA ALA A 94 -21.01 -19.51 17.57
C ALA A 94 -22.29 -19.47 18.43
N VAL A 95 -23.21 -18.54 18.17
CA VAL A 95 -24.50 -18.45 18.87
C VAL A 95 -25.52 -19.49 18.35
N SER A 96 -25.33 -19.99 17.13
CA SER A 96 -26.24 -20.96 16.50
C SER A 96 -25.81 -22.43 16.73
N SER A 97 -24.69 -22.65 17.43
CA SER A 97 -24.14 -23.97 17.78
C SER A 97 -24.38 -24.29 19.24
#